data_AF-A0A850BH19-F1
#
_entry.id   AF-A0A850BH19-F1
#
_cell.length_a   1.000
_cell.length_b   1.000
_cell.length_c   1.000
_cell.angle_alpha   90.00
_cell.angle_beta   90.00
_cell.angle_gamma   90.00
#
_symmetry.space_group_name_H-M   'P 1'
#
loop_
_entity.id
_entity.type
_entity.pdbx_description
1 polymer ?
#
loop_
_entity_poly.entity_id
_entity_poly.type
_entity_poly.pdbx_seq_one_letter_code
_entity_poly.pdbx_strand_id
1 'polypeptide(L)'
;MIHLHESVGEAPRRLPLGILAYNDPKHPHAVTSAGGGSFGYDAVGNQIARPGGVTVSYTAFDLPKMLKQGALTLATFGYDGDQTRIRKTTPDEETLYFEGLYEQVTKKQASGKLRTGKSAYSANPRRGEQGPNGEIHVNLFYPPRETPVTQMEGPREADHFGVAAPATDIDPTGSRFGPDPSLPIRSLAAGPRAARWPKMSIREAALVIARTGLIGHSHATPSSRAAPRREDPMNRFNFFVCFLTLAGAAACNPVEEALQEDKLVHSDLFSPKAEILSAGYGFEGIIGVEGGEAEVRAAGGTWNKVTCGNGQEPARRVLTSSAEPNEVLTVDHADAMPIVFSWPFLPSTLAPTDILITLNDGSKVTPAYATIMPNFEYNERQVAVVFGEFGNRLRPDEAGSIHPAQVEIVADDNPLMLVGPDGPVSAVGLAKDSSNPYVAGPALVAAKLTRFSTEGEGGPELFGGPFPNDGVALYGSQAKFRLRLYTSGGFSPDGVRGVRPDEFEHLFRLHATGPDGNNQILAETGMDHSVKNGTLRIVGLAELGLAAGGDVVYDDCYVEDWDNYIDIVLDGDEAAMRSITAVEIPASGSYMPFFNPGGPGNNPTPDVRYTAPGAPQVQPVTIALDDPMTVSYGD
;
A
#
# COMPACT_ATOMS: atom_id res chain seq x y z
N MET A 1 13.47 -17.46 2.76
CA MET A 1 13.60 -18.77 3.46
C MET A 1 12.84 -19.84 2.66
N ILE A 2 13.44 -20.93 2.16
CA ILE A 2 12.71 -22.04 1.48
C ILE A 2 13.30 -23.42 1.84
N HIS A 3 12.40 -24.38 2.12
CA HIS A 3 12.68 -25.76 2.52
C HIS A 3 12.85 -26.74 1.34
N LEU A 4 13.24 -27.99 1.63
CA LEU A 4 12.80 -29.17 0.87
C LEU A 4 12.82 -30.43 1.77
N HIS A 5 11.83 -31.31 1.57
CA HIS A 5 11.61 -32.58 2.27
C HIS A 5 12.09 -33.78 1.45
N GLU A 6 12.33 -34.92 2.11
CA GLU A 6 11.89 -36.23 1.60
C GLU A 6 11.17 -37.03 2.72
N SER A 7 10.38 -38.02 2.32
CA SER A 7 9.40 -38.78 3.13
C SER A 7 10.07 -39.90 3.97
N VAL A 8 9.46 -40.51 5.00
CA VAL A 8 8.14 -41.15 5.08
C VAL A 8 7.61 -41.20 6.53
N GLY A 9 6.32 -40.92 6.73
CA GLY A 9 5.51 -41.76 7.62
C GLY A 9 5.28 -41.37 9.09
N GLU A 10 5.51 -40.14 9.53
CA GLU A 10 4.91 -39.56 10.76
C GLU A 10 5.13 -38.03 10.75
N ALA A 11 4.28 -37.24 11.42
CA ALA A 11 4.33 -35.77 11.34
C ALA A 11 5.58 -35.20 12.08
N PRO A 12 6.58 -34.63 11.38
CA PRO A 12 7.86 -34.31 12.00
C PRO A 12 7.88 -32.91 12.62
N ARG A 13 8.44 -32.80 13.83
CA ARG A 13 8.77 -31.51 14.45
C ARG A 13 9.88 -30.80 13.67
N ARG A 14 9.80 -29.47 13.55
CA ARG A 14 10.90 -28.64 13.00
C ARG A 14 12.14 -28.78 13.91
N LEU A 15 13.32 -28.96 13.30
CA LEU A 15 14.62 -28.74 13.95
C LEU A 15 15.36 -27.62 13.20
N PRO A 16 16.08 -26.73 13.91
CA PRO A 16 16.73 -25.58 13.28
C PRO A 16 17.88 -26.01 12.35
N LEU A 17 18.06 -25.26 11.25
CA LEU A 17 19.27 -25.34 10.44
C LEU A 17 20.44 -24.82 11.28
N GLY A 18 21.56 -25.56 11.28
CA GLY A 18 22.75 -25.20 12.04
C GLY A 18 23.46 -23.95 11.52
N ILE A 19 24.48 -23.51 12.26
CA ILE A 19 25.31 -22.32 12.01
C ILE A 19 25.66 -22.16 10.52
N LEU A 20 25.42 -20.95 10.00
CA LEU A 20 25.81 -20.53 8.65
C LEU A 20 27.29 -20.14 8.65
N ALA A 21 28.02 -20.46 7.57
CA ALA A 21 29.41 -20.04 7.41
C ALA A 21 29.67 -19.38 6.05
N TYR A 22 30.49 -18.33 6.05
CA TYR A 22 30.77 -17.43 4.94
C TYR A 22 32.27 -17.46 4.63
N ASN A 23 32.75 -18.59 4.11
CA ASN A 23 34.18 -18.87 3.95
C ASN A 23 34.74 -18.54 2.56
N ASP A 24 33.99 -17.82 1.72
CA ASP A 24 34.45 -17.37 0.40
C ASP A 24 34.86 -15.89 0.45
N PRO A 25 36.17 -15.56 0.51
CA PRO A 25 36.63 -14.18 0.59
C PRO A 25 36.41 -13.38 -0.71
N LYS A 26 35.97 -14.01 -1.81
CA LYS A 26 35.57 -13.31 -3.03
C LYS A 26 34.08 -12.99 -3.06
N HIS A 27 33.29 -13.69 -2.24
CA HIS A 27 31.84 -13.53 -2.14
C HIS A 27 31.45 -13.45 -0.66
N PRO A 28 31.81 -12.36 0.06
CA PRO A 28 31.74 -12.31 1.53
C PRO A 28 30.33 -12.49 2.11
N HIS A 29 29.29 -12.23 1.32
CA HIS A 29 27.88 -12.43 1.70
C HIS A 29 27.30 -13.79 1.27
N ALA A 30 28.10 -14.63 0.61
CA ALA A 30 27.67 -15.94 0.11
C ALA A 30 27.80 -17.02 1.18
N VAL A 31 26.68 -17.66 1.54
CA VAL A 31 26.64 -18.78 2.49
C VAL A 31 27.36 -19.98 1.88
N THR A 32 28.55 -20.30 2.36
CA THR A 32 29.34 -21.46 1.89
C THR A 32 28.88 -22.79 2.48
N SER A 33 28.31 -22.79 3.68
CA SER A 33 27.70 -23.96 4.30
C SER A 33 26.60 -23.61 5.31
N ALA A 34 25.63 -24.50 5.45
CA ALA A 34 24.58 -24.45 6.47
C ALA A 34 24.32 -25.86 7.02
N GLY A 35 24.56 -26.08 8.31
CA GLY A 35 24.56 -27.41 8.89
C GLY A 35 25.53 -28.35 8.16
N GLY A 36 25.06 -29.54 7.75
CA GLY A 36 25.86 -30.50 6.96
C GLY A 36 25.87 -30.26 5.44
N GLY A 37 25.26 -29.18 4.96
CA GLY A 37 25.17 -28.86 3.52
C GLY A 37 26.19 -27.81 3.09
N SER A 38 26.76 -27.97 1.89
CA SER A 38 27.63 -26.98 1.24
C SER A 38 26.98 -26.34 0.01
N PHE A 39 27.43 -25.13 -0.30
CA PHE A 39 27.02 -24.35 -1.45
C PHE A 39 28.26 -23.91 -2.25
N GLY A 40 28.08 -23.54 -3.51
CA GLY A 40 29.16 -23.09 -4.38
C GLY A 40 28.69 -22.02 -5.36
N TYR A 41 29.60 -21.13 -5.71
CA TYR A 41 29.32 -19.90 -6.46
C TYR A 41 30.28 -19.77 -7.66
N ASP A 42 29.84 -19.08 -8.72
CA ASP A 42 30.73 -18.69 -9.82
C ASP A 42 31.50 -17.39 -9.51
N ALA A 43 32.19 -16.82 -10.50
CA ALA A 43 33.05 -15.66 -10.30
C ALA A 43 32.33 -14.30 -10.18
N VAL A 44 31.01 -14.25 -10.41
CA VAL A 44 30.17 -13.05 -10.23
C VAL A 44 29.20 -13.19 -9.05
N GLY A 45 29.31 -14.28 -8.28
CA GLY A 45 28.48 -14.54 -7.11
C GLY A 45 27.18 -15.31 -7.37
N ASN A 46 26.96 -15.83 -8.59
CA ASN A 46 25.79 -16.68 -8.84
C ASN A 46 25.95 -18.04 -8.16
N GLN A 47 24.88 -18.54 -7.52
CA GLN A 47 24.91 -19.83 -6.84
C GLN A 47 24.82 -21.02 -7.82
N ILE A 48 25.96 -21.61 -8.17
CA ILE A 48 26.04 -22.76 -9.09
C ILE A 48 25.83 -24.13 -8.44
N ALA A 49 25.96 -24.26 -7.11
CA ALA A 49 25.81 -25.53 -6.39
C ALA A 49 25.09 -25.39 -5.03
N ARG A 50 24.35 -26.43 -4.62
CA ARG A 50 23.62 -26.50 -3.35
C ARG A 50 23.50 -27.94 -2.81
N PRO A 51 23.10 -28.12 -1.52
CA PRO A 51 22.90 -29.43 -0.91
C PRO A 51 21.93 -30.30 -1.70
N GLY A 52 22.13 -31.62 -1.63
CA GLY A 52 21.42 -32.61 -2.46
C GLY A 52 22.04 -32.85 -3.84
N GLY A 53 23.18 -32.22 -4.16
CA GLY A 53 23.87 -32.39 -5.45
C GLY A 53 23.15 -31.67 -6.60
N VAL A 54 22.39 -30.62 -6.29
CA VAL A 54 21.70 -29.80 -7.29
C VAL A 54 22.65 -28.71 -7.79
N THR A 55 22.69 -28.53 -9.11
CA THR A 55 23.45 -27.47 -9.78
C THR A 55 22.52 -26.52 -10.53
N VAL A 56 22.97 -25.27 -10.64
CA VAL A 56 22.30 -24.19 -11.38
C VAL A 56 23.20 -23.76 -12.53
N SER A 57 22.60 -23.47 -13.67
CA SER A 57 23.28 -22.78 -14.78
C SER A 57 22.48 -21.55 -15.17
N TYR A 58 23.17 -20.54 -15.69
CA TYR A 58 22.64 -19.18 -15.86
C TYR A 58 22.58 -18.77 -17.36
N THR A 59 21.88 -17.68 -17.65
CA THR A 59 21.89 -17.00 -18.94
C THR A 59 23.13 -16.11 -19.07
N ALA A 60 23.27 -15.37 -20.17
CA ALA A 60 24.31 -14.35 -20.32
C ALA A 60 24.00 -13.04 -19.55
N PHE A 61 22.86 -12.99 -18.85
CA PHE A 61 22.38 -11.87 -18.04
C PHE A 61 22.21 -12.30 -16.57
N ASP A 62 22.96 -13.31 -16.13
CA ASP A 62 22.95 -13.83 -14.74
C ASP A 62 21.58 -14.27 -14.19
N LEU A 63 20.62 -14.58 -15.07
CA LEU A 63 19.33 -15.16 -14.70
C LEU A 63 19.40 -16.70 -14.66
N PRO A 64 18.77 -17.38 -13.69
CA PRO A 64 18.75 -18.85 -13.63
C PRO A 64 18.14 -19.47 -14.90
N LYS A 65 18.90 -20.28 -15.62
CA LYS A 65 18.49 -20.92 -16.88
C LYS A 65 17.99 -22.35 -16.69
N MET A 66 18.66 -23.13 -15.85
CA MET A 66 18.35 -24.56 -15.66
C MET A 66 18.87 -25.08 -14.33
N LEU A 67 18.04 -25.89 -13.66
CA LEU A 67 18.35 -26.66 -12.45
C LEU A 67 18.53 -28.14 -12.80
N LYS A 68 19.60 -28.76 -12.32
CA LYS A 68 19.86 -30.20 -12.48
C LYS A 68 20.20 -30.89 -11.16
N GLN A 69 19.95 -32.19 -11.08
CA GLN A 69 20.47 -33.08 -10.05
C GLN A 69 21.09 -34.30 -10.76
N GLY A 70 22.41 -34.33 -10.87
CA GLY A 70 23.10 -35.26 -11.76
C GLY A 70 22.62 -35.12 -13.22
N ALA A 71 22.09 -36.21 -13.80
CA ALA A 71 21.53 -36.22 -15.14
C ALA A 71 20.07 -35.71 -15.23
N LEU A 72 19.34 -35.65 -14.11
CA LEU A 72 17.95 -35.20 -14.08
C LEU A 72 17.89 -33.68 -14.21
N THR A 73 17.05 -33.18 -15.12
CA THR A 73 16.73 -31.74 -15.20
C THR A 73 15.48 -31.48 -14.36
N LEU A 74 15.63 -30.72 -13.27
CA LEU A 74 14.56 -30.39 -12.33
C LEU A 74 13.67 -29.26 -12.87
N ALA A 75 14.30 -28.25 -13.49
CA ALA A 75 13.60 -27.15 -14.14
C ALA A 75 14.46 -26.50 -15.23
N THR A 76 13.80 -25.89 -16.21
CA THR A 76 14.36 -24.91 -17.15
C THR A 76 13.51 -23.64 -17.16
N PHE A 77 14.14 -22.50 -17.37
CA PHE A 77 13.48 -21.20 -17.42
C PHE A 77 13.75 -20.51 -18.76
N GLY A 78 12.77 -19.72 -19.21
CA GLY A 78 12.85 -18.90 -20.41
C GLY A 78 12.43 -17.47 -20.10
N TYR A 79 13.10 -16.53 -20.74
CA TYR A 79 12.96 -15.08 -20.54
C TYR A 79 12.74 -14.40 -21.89
N ASP A 80 12.09 -13.24 -21.88
CA ASP A 80 11.93 -12.35 -23.04
C ASP A 80 13.14 -11.41 -23.22
N GLY A 81 12.99 -10.39 -24.09
CA GLY A 81 14.02 -9.39 -24.34
C GLY A 81 14.27 -8.44 -23.17
N ASP A 82 13.24 -8.23 -22.34
CA ASP A 82 13.23 -7.34 -21.18
C ASP A 82 13.55 -8.11 -19.89
N GLN A 83 14.16 -9.30 -20.04
CA GLN A 83 14.65 -10.15 -18.95
C GLN A 83 13.56 -10.70 -18.01
N THR A 84 12.28 -10.57 -18.39
CA THR A 84 11.14 -11.08 -17.60
C THR A 84 10.92 -12.57 -17.87
N ARG A 85 10.59 -13.34 -16.83
CA ARG A 85 10.47 -14.80 -16.92
C ARG A 85 9.13 -15.22 -17.54
N ILE A 86 9.10 -15.39 -18.86
CA ILE A 86 7.94 -15.88 -19.61
C ILE A 86 7.67 -17.39 -19.53
N ARG A 87 8.64 -18.21 -19.10
CA ARG A 87 8.49 -19.68 -19.08
C ARG A 87 9.20 -20.37 -17.92
N LYS A 88 8.56 -21.39 -17.36
CA LYS A 88 9.16 -22.44 -16.52
C LYS A 88 8.73 -23.81 -17.03
N THR A 89 9.65 -24.76 -17.12
CA THR A 89 9.34 -26.15 -17.49
C THR A 89 10.01 -27.10 -16.52
N THR A 90 9.26 -28.08 -16.01
CA THR A 90 9.76 -29.18 -15.16
C THR A 90 9.53 -30.52 -15.90
N PRO A 91 9.92 -31.68 -15.34
CA PRO A 91 9.53 -32.98 -15.88
C PRO A 91 8.02 -33.12 -16.07
N ASP A 92 7.22 -32.60 -15.12
CA ASP A 92 5.79 -32.87 -15.01
C ASP A 92 4.89 -31.75 -15.58
N GLU A 93 5.40 -30.54 -15.75
CA GLU A 93 4.60 -29.39 -16.20
C GLU A 93 5.40 -28.35 -17.02
N GLU A 94 4.66 -27.55 -17.79
CA GLU A 94 5.14 -26.29 -18.35
C GLU A 94 4.20 -25.16 -17.90
N THR A 95 4.77 -24.07 -17.40
CA THR A 95 4.08 -22.83 -17.03
C THR A 95 4.54 -21.72 -17.98
N LEU A 96 3.59 -21.04 -18.60
CA LEU A 96 3.81 -19.79 -19.33
C LEU A 96 3.23 -18.63 -18.52
N TYR A 97 3.99 -17.55 -18.42
CA TYR A 97 3.62 -16.32 -17.71
C TYR A 97 3.31 -15.22 -18.73
N PHE A 98 2.26 -14.44 -18.47
CA PHE A 98 1.82 -13.34 -19.34
C PHE A 98 1.65 -12.08 -18.50
N GLU A 99 2.70 -11.24 -18.44
CA GLU A 99 2.67 -9.87 -17.88
C GLU A 99 1.98 -9.75 -16.50
N GLY A 100 2.16 -10.74 -15.63
CA GLY A 100 1.52 -10.80 -14.30
C GLY A 100 0.02 -11.16 -14.31
N LEU A 101 -0.70 -10.93 -15.41
CA LEU A 101 -2.15 -11.07 -15.55
C LEU A 101 -2.66 -12.51 -15.37
N TYR A 102 -1.97 -13.50 -15.97
CA TYR A 102 -2.33 -14.91 -15.81
C TYR A 102 -1.15 -15.86 -16.07
N GLU A 103 -1.27 -17.07 -15.52
CA GLU A 103 -0.40 -18.20 -15.89
C GLU A 103 -1.19 -19.30 -16.63
N GLN A 104 -0.54 -19.90 -17.63
CA GLN A 104 -1.03 -21.11 -18.28
C GLN A 104 -0.18 -22.31 -17.85
N VAL A 105 -0.79 -23.22 -17.07
CA VAL A 105 -0.13 -24.43 -16.59
C VAL A 105 -0.58 -25.64 -17.42
N THR A 106 0.38 -26.29 -18.06
CA THR A 106 0.17 -27.48 -18.89
C THR A 106 0.83 -28.68 -18.23
N LYS A 107 0.04 -29.58 -17.64
CA LYS A 107 0.56 -30.78 -16.97
C LYS A 107 0.73 -31.95 -17.94
N LYS A 108 1.92 -32.56 -17.93
CA LYS A 108 2.30 -33.71 -18.76
C LYS A 108 1.84 -35.01 -18.09
N GLN A 109 0.67 -35.52 -18.49
CA GLN A 109 0.20 -36.81 -17.99
C GLN A 109 0.79 -37.98 -18.79
N ALA A 110 1.18 -39.05 -18.09
CA ALA A 110 1.76 -40.28 -18.67
C ALA A 110 0.83 -41.03 -19.66
N SER A 111 -0.43 -40.62 -19.80
CA SER A 111 -1.47 -41.24 -20.64
C SER A 111 -1.78 -40.48 -21.95
N GLY A 112 -1.00 -39.45 -22.30
CA GLY A 112 -1.13 -38.75 -23.59
C GLY A 112 -2.32 -37.79 -23.73
N LYS A 113 -3.08 -37.54 -22.65
CA LYS A 113 -4.06 -36.42 -22.60
C LYS A 113 -3.43 -35.20 -21.95
N LEU A 114 -3.35 -34.11 -22.71
CA LEU A 114 -3.02 -32.78 -22.19
C LEU A 114 -4.16 -32.26 -21.32
N ARG A 115 -3.86 -31.85 -20.09
CA ARG A 115 -4.71 -30.99 -19.27
C ARG A 115 -4.07 -29.61 -19.20
N THR A 116 -4.70 -28.64 -19.86
CA THR A 116 -4.35 -27.23 -19.77
C THR A 116 -5.24 -26.57 -18.73
N GLY A 117 -4.63 -26.04 -17.67
CA GLY A 117 -5.29 -25.10 -16.76
C GLY A 117 -4.94 -23.67 -17.17
N LYS A 118 -5.92 -22.77 -17.09
CA LYS A 118 -5.69 -21.32 -17.08
C LYS A 118 -6.20 -20.81 -15.74
N SER A 119 -5.32 -20.18 -14.97
CA SER A 119 -5.68 -19.47 -13.75
C SER A 119 -5.60 -17.98 -14.07
N ALA A 120 -6.76 -17.32 -14.16
CA ALA A 120 -6.81 -15.87 -14.23
C ALA A 120 -6.90 -15.33 -12.80
N TYR A 121 -6.07 -14.34 -12.46
CA TYR A 121 -6.32 -13.54 -11.28
C TYR A 121 -7.48 -12.60 -11.61
N SER A 122 -8.62 -12.83 -10.95
CA SER A 122 -9.71 -11.87 -10.88
C SER A 122 -9.78 -11.42 -9.44
N ALA A 123 -9.65 -10.13 -9.21
CA ALA A 123 -10.22 -9.55 -8.00
C ALA A 123 -11.72 -9.94 -7.93
N ASN A 124 -12.22 -10.17 -6.72
CA ASN A 124 -13.64 -10.38 -6.39
C ASN A 124 -14.32 -11.69 -6.91
N PRO A 125 -14.27 -12.80 -6.14
CA PRO A 125 -14.96 -14.05 -6.47
C PRO A 125 -16.43 -14.07 -6.00
N ARG A 126 -17.37 -13.60 -6.83
CA ARG A 126 -18.78 -14.00 -6.63
C ARG A 126 -18.97 -15.48 -6.96
N ARG A 127 -19.39 -16.23 -5.94
CA ARG A 127 -19.60 -17.69 -5.93
C ARG A 127 -20.47 -18.18 -7.10
N GLY A 128 -19.85 -18.83 -8.09
CA GLY A 128 -20.55 -19.48 -9.21
C GLY A 128 -21.06 -20.88 -8.85
N GLU A 129 -22.34 -21.15 -9.09
CA GLU A 129 -22.94 -22.48 -8.85
C GLU A 129 -22.52 -23.53 -9.90
N GLN A 130 -22.42 -24.79 -9.46
CA GLN A 130 -21.87 -25.88 -10.25
C GLN A 130 -22.94 -26.56 -11.11
N GLY A 131 -22.94 -26.31 -12.42
CA GLY A 131 -23.81 -27.00 -13.38
C GLY A 131 -23.40 -28.46 -13.64
N PRO A 132 -24.32 -29.38 -14.01
CA PRO A 132 -24.10 -30.84 -13.91
C PRO A 132 -23.00 -31.45 -14.79
N ASN A 133 -22.45 -30.69 -15.74
CA ASN A 133 -21.47 -31.17 -16.74
C ASN A 133 -20.08 -30.51 -16.62
N GLY A 134 -19.86 -29.61 -15.66
CA GLY A 134 -18.54 -29.00 -15.42
C GLY A 134 -18.08 -27.94 -16.43
N GLU A 135 -18.98 -27.40 -17.27
CA GLU A 135 -18.70 -26.23 -18.10
C GLU A 135 -18.94 -24.93 -17.30
N ILE A 136 -17.91 -24.10 -17.16
CA ILE A 136 -18.02 -22.73 -16.63
C ILE A 136 -18.38 -21.81 -17.80
N HIS A 137 -19.57 -21.22 -17.77
CA HIS A 137 -19.97 -20.18 -18.72
C HIS A 137 -19.59 -18.80 -18.20
N VAL A 138 -18.55 -18.18 -18.76
CA VAL A 138 -18.28 -16.75 -18.63
C VAL A 138 -18.80 -16.05 -19.89
N ASN A 139 -19.80 -15.20 -19.76
CA ASN A 139 -20.27 -14.34 -20.85
C ASN A 139 -19.30 -13.17 -21.02
N LEU A 140 -18.37 -13.29 -21.96
CA LEU A 140 -17.59 -12.14 -22.42
C LEU A 140 -18.49 -11.24 -23.28
N PHE A 141 -18.54 -9.95 -22.95
CA PHE A 141 -19.23 -8.94 -23.75
C PHE A 141 -18.59 -8.83 -25.15
N TYR A 142 -19.42 -8.54 -26.15
CA TYR A 142 -18.95 -8.28 -27.52
C TYR A 142 -18.20 -6.93 -27.59
N PRO A 143 -17.17 -6.79 -28.45
CA PRO A 143 -16.58 -5.50 -28.75
C PRO A 143 -17.60 -4.58 -29.45
N PRO A 144 -17.51 -3.25 -29.27
CA PRO A 144 -18.36 -2.31 -29.98
C PRO A 144 -18.14 -2.40 -31.49
N ARG A 145 -19.23 -2.41 -32.27
CA ARG A 145 -19.15 -2.26 -33.73
C ARG A 145 -18.80 -0.82 -34.06
N GLU A 146 -17.76 -0.62 -34.86
CA GLU A 146 -17.54 0.63 -35.57
C GLU A 146 -18.78 0.99 -36.40
N THR A 147 -19.25 2.24 -36.27
CA THR A 147 -20.25 2.83 -37.15
C THR A 147 -19.59 3.87 -38.08
N PRO A 148 -19.87 3.87 -39.40
CA PRO A 148 -19.19 4.76 -40.32
C PRO A 148 -19.61 6.23 -40.12
N VAL A 149 -18.63 7.14 -40.15
CA VAL A 149 -18.87 8.59 -40.23
C VAL A 149 -19.69 8.89 -41.49
N THR A 150 -20.81 9.59 -41.33
CA THR A 150 -21.58 10.15 -42.46
C THR A 150 -21.67 11.66 -42.29
N GLN A 151 -21.21 12.43 -43.29
CA GLN A 151 -21.40 13.87 -43.33
C GLN A 151 -22.89 14.22 -43.44
N MET A 152 -23.37 15.20 -42.67
CA MET A 152 -24.42 16.10 -43.11
C MET A 152 -24.17 17.52 -42.60
N GLU A 153 -24.64 18.48 -43.39
CA GLU A 153 -24.32 19.90 -43.30
C GLU A 153 -25.18 20.62 -42.24
N GLY A 154 -24.65 21.70 -41.65
CA GLY A 154 -25.41 22.60 -40.79
C GLY A 154 -25.62 23.98 -41.43
N PRO A 155 -26.81 24.60 -41.31
CA PRO A 155 -27.01 26.01 -41.65
C PRO A 155 -26.85 26.95 -40.45
N ARG A 156 -26.25 28.09 -40.77
CA ARG A 156 -25.82 29.28 -40.00
C ARG A 156 -26.77 29.90 -38.95
N GLU A 157 -26.11 30.49 -37.95
CA GLU A 157 -26.31 31.83 -37.32
C GLU A 157 -27.72 32.33 -36.90
N ALA A 158 -27.85 32.74 -35.63
CA ALA A 158 -27.91 34.17 -35.26
C ALA A 158 -27.93 34.42 -33.72
N ASP A 159 -26.87 35.06 -33.23
CA ASP A 159 -26.81 36.19 -32.27
C ASP A 159 -27.78 36.40 -31.07
N HIS A 160 -27.14 36.61 -29.89
CA HIS A 160 -27.10 37.88 -29.10
C HIS A 160 -27.66 37.97 -27.66
N PHE A 161 -26.79 38.49 -26.76
CA PHE A 161 -26.97 39.11 -25.42
C PHE A 161 -27.63 38.28 -24.28
N GLY A 162 -27.20 38.41 -23.01
CA GLY A 162 -26.16 39.26 -22.42
C GLY A 162 -25.86 38.92 -20.94
N VAL A 163 -24.81 39.57 -20.38
CA VAL A 163 -24.20 39.29 -19.06
C VAL A 163 -24.84 40.12 -17.93
N ALA A 164 -25.06 39.53 -16.74
CA ALA A 164 -24.99 40.23 -15.44
C ALA A 164 -25.08 39.29 -14.22
N ALA A 165 -24.27 39.58 -13.18
CA ALA A 165 -24.35 39.12 -11.80
C ALA A 165 -23.51 40.08 -10.92
N PRO A 166 -23.56 40.07 -9.57
CA PRO A 166 -24.66 39.73 -8.63
C PRO A 166 -24.94 40.89 -7.63
N ALA A 167 -25.86 40.72 -6.66
CA ALA A 167 -26.01 41.63 -5.50
C ALA A 167 -26.61 40.96 -4.23
N THR A 168 -25.78 40.86 -3.19
CA THR A 168 -25.99 41.12 -1.73
C THR A 168 -27.31 40.76 -0.97
N ASP A 169 -27.10 40.04 0.14
CA ASP A 169 -27.56 40.29 1.53
C ASP A 169 -28.97 39.94 2.08
N ILE A 170 -29.00 38.86 2.88
CA ILE A 170 -29.26 38.79 4.35
C ILE A 170 -30.70 39.00 4.95
N ASP A 171 -31.10 37.97 5.73
CA ASP A 171 -32.03 37.90 6.90
C ASP A 171 -33.57 37.76 6.74
N PRO A 172 -34.32 37.28 7.77
CA PRO A 172 -35.18 36.11 7.58
C PRO A 172 -36.61 36.30 8.14
N THR A 173 -37.46 35.26 8.11
CA THR A 173 -38.45 34.94 9.17
C THR A 173 -39.34 33.73 8.82
N GLY A 174 -39.75 32.97 9.86
CA GLY A 174 -41.19 32.77 10.07
C GLY A 174 -41.96 31.63 9.37
N SER A 175 -41.67 30.38 9.76
CA SER A 175 -42.68 29.37 10.17
C SER A 175 -43.89 28.95 9.30
N ARG A 176 -43.95 27.63 9.04
CA ARG A 176 -45.13 26.72 9.06
C ARG A 176 -46.31 26.97 8.09
N PHE A 177 -46.65 25.96 7.27
CA PHE A 177 -47.84 25.08 7.41
C PHE A 177 -47.98 24.12 6.19
N GLY A 178 -48.23 22.82 6.43
CA GLY A 178 -48.83 21.89 5.45
C GLY A 178 -50.37 21.84 5.60
N PRO A 179 -51.13 20.99 4.86
CA PRO A 179 -50.75 19.65 4.38
C PRO A 179 -51.19 19.25 2.93
N ASP A 180 -50.85 18.01 2.56
CA ASP A 180 -51.22 17.19 1.36
C ASP A 180 -52.74 16.88 1.25
N PRO A 181 -53.34 16.58 0.06
CA PRO A 181 -53.51 15.17 -0.37
C PRO A 181 -53.58 14.85 -1.91
N SER A 182 -52.66 14.00 -2.38
CA SER A 182 -52.95 12.66 -2.99
C SER A 182 -53.46 12.42 -4.45
N LEU A 183 -52.83 11.41 -5.12
CA LEU A 183 -53.37 10.39 -6.10
C LEU A 183 -53.70 10.76 -7.59
N PRO A 184 -53.85 9.79 -8.53
CA PRO A 184 -52.91 8.71 -8.98
C PRO A 184 -52.92 8.48 -10.53
N ILE A 185 -52.18 7.49 -11.11
CA ILE A 185 -52.68 6.53 -12.17
C ILE A 185 -51.67 5.44 -12.61
N ARG A 186 -52.25 4.24 -12.74
CA ARG A 186 -51.89 2.89 -13.28
C ARG A 186 -50.82 2.68 -14.38
N SER A 187 -49.99 1.65 -14.14
CA SER A 187 -49.86 0.33 -14.85
C SER A 187 -50.08 0.21 -16.38
N LEU A 188 -49.12 -0.46 -17.04
CA LEU A 188 -49.36 -1.41 -18.15
C LEU A 188 -48.25 -2.47 -18.23
N ALA A 189 -48.54 -3.62 -18.86
CA ALA A 189 -47.69 -4.82 -18.84
C ALA A 189 -47.58 -5.50 -20.23
N ALA A 190 -46.75 -6.55 -20.30
CA ALA A 190 -46.59 -7.56 -21.35
C ALA A 190 -45.63 -7.26 -22.53
N GLY A 191 -44.70 -8.19 -22.77
CA GLY A 191 -44.00 -8.37 -24.06
C GLY A 191 -44.85 -9.17 -25.07
N PRO A 192 -44.29 -9.61 -26.22
CA PRO A 192 -43.91 -11.04 -26.24
C PRO A 192 -42.80 -11.49 -27.23
N ARG A 193 -42.31 -12.72 -26.96
CA ARG A 193 -41.89 -13.81 -27.89
C ARG A 193 -40.48 -13.81 -28.53
N ALA A 194 -39.94 -15.03 -28.50
CA ALA A 194 -38.66 -15.44 -29.06
C ALA A 194 -38.77 -16.06 -30.46
N ALA A 195 -37.65 -16.12 -31.18
CA ALA A 195 -37.38 -17.05 -32.27
C ALA A 195 -36.15 -17.92 -31.91
N ARG A 196 -36.02 -19.13 -32.50
CA ARG A 196 -35.18 -20.21 -31.96
C ARG A 196 -34.60 -21.10 -33.09
N TRP A 197 -33.35 -21.57 -32.91
CA TRP A 197 -32.62 -22.60 -33.69
C TRP A 197 -31.96 -22.17 -35.03
N PRO A 198 -30.91 -22.89 -35.52
CA PRO A 198 -30.31 -24.14 -35.00
C PRO A 198 -28.81 -24.09 -34.63
N LYS A 199 -28.32 -25.18 -34.01
CA LYS A 199 -26.90 -25.46 -33.73
C LYS A 199 -26.25 -26.21 -34.90
N MET A 200 -24.98 -25.96 -35.21
CA MET A 200 -24.05 -27.02 -35.65
C MET A 200 -22.59 -26.70 -35.30
N SER A 201 -21.71 -27.70 -35.38
CA SER A 201 -20.50 -27.83 -34.56
C SER A 201 -19.16 -27.74 -35.32
N ILE A 202 -18.12 -27.43 -34.55
CA ILE A 202 -16.69 -27.46 -34.91
C ILE A 202 -16.28 -28.74 -35.66
N ARG A 203 -15.69 -28.57 -36.85
CA ARG A 203 -14.66 -29.44 -37.43
C ARG A 203 -13.79 -28.63 -38.40
N GLU A 204 -12.56 -28.31 -38.01
CA GLU A 204 -11.39 -28.30 -38.91
C GLU A 204 -10.10 -28.00 -38.13
N ALA A 205 -9.32 -29.05 -37.87
CA ALA A 205 -7.92 -28.97 -37.45
C ALA A 205 -7.16 -30.27 -37.79
N ALA A 206 -5.98 -30.08 -38.39
CA ALA A 206 -4.81 -30.99 -38.45
C ALA A 206 -4.72 -32.13 -39.51
N LEU A 207 -3.45 -32.55 -39.71
CA LEU A 207 -2.87 -33.66 -40.52
C LEU A 207 -2.66 -33.37 -42.04
N VAL A 208 -1.58 -33.77 -42.76
CA VAL A 208 -0.52 -34.83 -42.58
C VAL A 208 0.85 -34.39 -43.19
N ILE A 209 1.98 -34.98 -42.73
CA ILE A 209 3.37 -34.92 -43.27
C ILE A 209 3.68 -36.10 -44.22
N ALA A 210 4.42 -35.93 -45.35
CA ALA A 210 5.52 -36.86 -45.80
C ALA A 210 6.11 -36.65 -47.24
N ARG A 211 7.46 -36.75 -47.35
CA ARG A 211 8.32 -37.21 -48.50
C ARG A 211 8.35 -36.33 -49.79
N THR A 212 9.45 -36.12 -50.56
CA THR A 212 10.90 -36.52 -50.61
C THR A 212 11.78 -35.30 -51.05
N GLY A 213 13.11 -35.31 -51.22
CA GLY A 213 14.20 -36.16 -50.67
C GLY A 213 15.07 -37.00 -51.63
N LEU A 214 16.19 -36.49 -52.22
CA LEU A 214 17.38 -37.29 -52.68
C LEU A 214 18.67 -36.46 -52.99
N ILE A 215 19.79 -36.78 -52.29
CA ILE A 215 21.23 -36.89 -52.68
C ILE A 215 22.05 -35.74 -53.38
N GLY A 216 23.26 -35.48 -52.83
CA GLY A 216 24.46 -34.97 -53.58
C GLY A 216 25.35 -33.93 -52.85
N HIS A 217 26.13 -34.25 -51.80
CA HIS A 217 27.58 -34.59 -51.78
C HIS A 217 28.64 -33.45 -51.97
N SER A 218 29.66 -33.51 -51.08
CA SER A 218 31.06 -33.00 -51.12
C SER A 218 31.43 -31.50 -50.97
N HIS A 219 32.04 -31.20 -49.80
CA HIS A 219 33.33 -30.51 -49.53
C HIS A 219 33.70 -29.08 -49.99
N ALA A 220 34.42 -28.42 -49.06
CA ALA A 220 35.53 -27.45 -49.19
C ALA A 220 35.25 -25.93 -49.01
N THR A 221 35.77 -25.41 -47.90
CA THR A 221 36.35 -24.05 -47.74
C THR A 221 37.70 -23.98 -48.50
N PRO A 222 38.37 -22.80 -48.75
CA PRO A 222 38.28 -21.54 -47.99
C PRO A 222 38.47 -20.20 -48.76
N SER A 223 38.46 -19.08 -48.01
CA SER A 223 39.29 -17.85 -48.17
C SER A 223 39.22 -17.01 -49.46
N SER A 224 38.94 -15.70 -49.34
CA SER A 224 39.99 -14.64 -49.37
C SER A 224 39.45 -13.20 -49.60
N ARG A 225 40.30 -12.21 -49.33
CA ARG A 225 40.06 -10.75 -49.44
C ARG A 225 39.98 -10.27 -50.90
N ALA A 226 39.19 -9.22 -51.17
CA ALA A 226 39.69 -7.85 -51.50
C ALA A 226 38.67 -6.99 -52.26
N ALA A 227 38.60 -5.69 -51.92
CA ALA A 227 38.04 -4.61 -52.76
C ALA A 227 39.18 -3.95 -53.58
N PRO A 228 38.94 -3.14 -54.64
CA PRO A 228 38.49 -1.74 -54.42
C PRO A 228 37.66 -1.02 -55.54
N ARG A 229 36.90 0.02 -55.11
CA ARG A 229 36.61 1.38 -55.71
C ARG A 229 36.51 1.55 -57.25
N ARG A 230 35.51 2.26 -57.81
CA ARG A 230 35.32 3.74 -57.74
C ARG A 230 33.91 4.17 -58.24
N GLU A 231 33.22 5.03 -57.48
CA GLU A 231 32.90 6.47 -57.73
C GLU A 231 31.81 6.72 -58.81
N ASP A 232 30.56 7.05 -58.46
CA ASP A 232 29.96 8.36 -57.98
C ASP A 232 29.46 9.24 -59.17
N PRO A 233 28.41 10.10 -59.03
CA PRO A 233 28.27 11.08 -57.95
C PRO A 233 26.88 11.26 -57.27
N MET A 234 26.94 11.45 -55.95
CA MET A 234 26.22 12.46 -55.15
C MET A 234 24.68 12.51 -55.16
N ASN A 235 24.09 12.20 -54.00
CA ASN A 235 23.22 13.18 -53.35
C ASN A 235 23.51 13.24 -51.84
N ARG A 236 23.56 14.45 -51.26
CA ARG A 236 24.08 14.68 -49.89
C ARG A 236 22.96 14.88 -48.88
N PHE A 237 22.91 14.04 -47.85
CA PHE A 237 22.34 14.41 -46.55
C PHE A 237 23.22 13.83 -45.43
N ASN A 238 23.79 14.71 -44.61
CA ASN A 238 24.63 14.31 -43.48
C ASN A 238 23.74 13.85 -42.33
N PHE A 239 23.77 12.57 -41.98
CA PHE A 239 23.40 12.14 -40.63
C PHE A 239 24.68 11.94 -39.81
N PHE A 240 25.00 12.97 -39.02
CA PHE A 240 26.05 12.89 -38.01
C PHE A 240 25.44 12.15 -36.81
N VAL A 241 25.72 10.85 -36.68
CA VAL A 241 25.36 10.11 -35.47
C VAL A 241 26.32 10.55 -34.37
N CYS A 242 25.95 11.61 -33.66
CA CYS A 242 26.60 11.98 -32.42
C CYS A 242 26.40 10.85 -31.41
N PHE A 243 27.51 10.24 -30.99
CA PHE A 243 27.57 9.59 -29.69
C PHE A 243 27.40 10.68 -28.62
N LEU A 244 26.15 10.95 -28.24
CA LEU A 244 25.85 11.50 -26.93
C LEU A 244 26.04 10.36 -25.92
N THR A 245 27.16 10.38 -25.21
CA THR A 245 27.23 9.74 -23.91
C THR A 245 26.24 10.43 -23.00
N LEU A 246 25.07 9.83 -22.80
CA LEU A 246 24.15 10.22 -21.74
C LEU A 246 24.88 10.04 -20.41
N ALA A 247 25.27 11.17 -19.81
CA ALA A 247 25.76 11.18 -18.45
C ALA A 247 24.55 11.01 -17.52
N GLY A 248 24.63 10.06 -16.59
CA GLY A 248 23.78 10.06 -15.39
C GLY A 248 22.28 9.94 -15.62
N ALA A 249 21.82 8.88 -16.29
CA ALA A 249 20.60 8.26 -15.78
C ALA A 249 20.99 7.58 -14.46
N ALA A 250 20.54 8.11 -13.33
CA ALA A 250 20.51 7.32 -12.10
C ALA A 250 19.68 6.07 -12.39
N ALA A 251 20.12 4.90 -11.91
CA ALA A 251 19.25 3.74 -11.96
C ALA A 251 18.01 4.06 -11.12
N CYS A 252 16.82 4.01 -11.73
CA CYS A 252 15.58 4.25 -11.01
C CYS A 252 15.50 3.25 -9.84
N ASN A 253 15.28 3.74 -8.62
CA ASN A 253 15.14 2.86 -7.47
C ASN A 253 13.73 2.23 -7.55
N PRO A 254 13.60 0.92 -7.80
CA PRO A 254 12.28 0.30 -7.98
C PRO A 254 11.42 0.37 -6.72
N VAL A 255 12.05 0.53 -5.54
CA VAL A 255 11.35 0.72 -4.26
C VAL A 255 10.72 2.11 -4.21
N GLU A 256 11.44 3.14 -4.66
CA GLU A 256 10.94 4.52 -4.74
C GLU A 256 9.88 4.67 -5.83
N GLU A 257 10.10 4.09 -7.03
CA GLU A 257 9.14 4.07 -8.13
C GLU A 257 7.80 3.44 -7.73
N ALA A 258 7.81 2.39 -6.89
CA ALA A 258 6.60 1.76 -6.37
C ALA A 258 5.84 2.64 -5.35
N LEU A 259 6.52 3.49 -4.57
CA LEU A 259 5.84 4.49 -3.72
C LEU A 259 5.23 5.62 -4.55
N GLN A 260 5.86 5.94 -5.68
CA GLN A 260 5.43 6.99 -6.62
C GLN A 260 4.32 6.52 -7.58
N GLU A 261 3.82 5.27 -7.44
CA GLU A 261 2.69 4.75 -8.22
C GLU A 261 1.39 5.51 -7.89
N ASP A 262 0.87 6.26 -8.87
CA ASP A 262 -0.41 6.98 -8.82
C ASP A 262 -1.61 6.04 -8.84
N LYS A 263 -1.80 5.36 -7.71
CA LYS A 263 -2.83 4.37 -7.51
C LYS A 263 -3.53 4.57 -6.18
N LEU A 264 -4.86 4.61 -6.23
CA LEU A 264 -5.76 4.74 -5.11
C LEU A 264 -6.89 3.74 -5.32
N VAL A 265 -7.24 2.97 -4.29
CA VAL A 265 -8.29 1.97 -4.36
C VAL A 265 -9.16 2.13 -3.13
N HIS A 266 -10.38 2.67 -3.30
CA HIS A 266 -11.30 2.92 -2.20
C HIS A 266 -10.72 3.79 -1.08
N SER A 267 -9.84 4.73 -1.44
CA SER A 267 -9.18 5.61 -0.49
C SER A 267 -10.14 6.59 0.17
N ASP A 268 -10.04 6.71 1.50
CA ASP A 268 -10.98 7.45 2.33
C ASP A 268 -10.91 8.99 2.14
N LEU A 269 -12.07 9.63 1.94
CA LEU A 269 -12.23 11.08 2.10
C LEU A 269 -12.73 11.38 3.52
N PHE A 270 -12.08 12.35 4.19
CA PHE A 270 -12.40 12.78 5.56
C PHE A 270 -13.10 14.14 5.66
N SER A 271 -13.20 14.89 4.54
CA SER A 271 -13.93 16.17 4.43
C SER A 271 -14.62 16.26 3.07
N PRO A 272 -15.74 17.02 2.92
CA PRO A 272 -16.33 17.32 1.61
C PRO A 272 -15.47 18.25 0.72
N LYS A 273 -14.28 18.68 1.18
CA LYS A 273 -13.34 19.53 0.43
C LYS A 273 -11.88 19.15 0.70
N ALA A 274 -11.01 19.46 -0.25
CA ALA A 274 -9.56 19.48 -0.07
C ALA A 274 -9.17 20.48 1.02
N GLU A 275 -8.45 20.02 2.05
CA GLU A 275 -7.83 20.85 3.08
C GLU A 275 -6.73 20.09 3.84
N ILE A 276 -5.87 20.80 4.56
CA ILE A 276 -4.93 20.21 5.52
C ILE A 276 -5.61 20.11 6.88
N LEU A 277 -5.77 18.88 7.38
CA LEU A 277 -6.33 18.60 8.70
C LEU A 277 -5.32 18.81 9.83
N SER A 278 -4.05 18.44 9.63
CA SER A 278 -2.92 18.67 10.56
C SER A 278 -1.61 18.88 9.80
N ALA A 279 -0.68 19.62 10.41
CA ALA A 279 0.69 19.78 9.94
C ALA A 279 1.63 20.05 11.14
N GLY A 280 1.50 19.24 12.19
CA GLY A 280 2.23 19.42 13.45
C GLY A 280 3.68 18.94 13.37
N TYR A 281 4.61 19.63 14.03
CA TYR A 281 6.07 19.43 13.94
C TYR A 281 6.55 17.99 14.23
N GLY A 282 5.73 17.12 14.85
CA GLY A 282 6.02 15.69 14.98
C GLY A 282 7.09 15.41 16.04
N PHE A 283 8.38 15.49 15.67
CA PHE A 283 9.51 15.36 16.59
C PHE A 283 10.85 15.79 15.99
N GLU A 284 11.78 16.19 16.86
CA GLU A 284 13.15 16.60 16.52
C GLU A 284 14.12 15.39 16.43
N GLY A 285 14.98 15.39 15.40
CA GLY A 285 16.38 14.95 15.52
C GLY A 285 16.70 13.45 15.59
N ILE A 286 15.75 12.54 15.36
CA ILE A 286 15.94 11.09 15.59
C ILE A 286 15.78 10.20 14.35
N ILE A 287 15.65 10.79 13.16
CA ILE A 287 15.63 10.06 11.89
C ILE A 287 17.01 10.10 11.23
N GLY A 288 17.48 8.97 10.74
CA GLY A 288 18.83 8.85 10.17
C GLY A 288 19.91 8.54 11.19
N VAL A 289 19.56 8.05 12.39
CA VAL A 289 20.53 7.77 13.46
C VAL A 289 21.04 6.33 13.32
N GLU A 290 22.22 6.18 12.72
CA GLU A 290 22.96 4.90 12.68
C GLU A 290 23.34 4.42 14.09
N GLY A 291 23.31 3.10 14.31
CA GLY A 291 23.81 2.50 15.55
C GLY A 291 22.71 2.10 16.53
N GLY A 292 23.07 1.90 17.80
CA GLY A 292 22.21 1.29 18.81
C GLY A 292 21.69 2.27 19.86
N GLU A 293 21.47 1.75 21.07
CA GLU A 293 20.95 2.51 22.21
C GLU A 293 21.78 3.76 22.53
N ALA A 294 23.10 3.69 22.41
CA ALA A 294 23.99 4.80 22.77
C ALA A 294 23.82 5.99 21.82
N GLU A 295 23.78 5.72 20.51
CA GLU A 295 23.64 6.71 19.45
C GLU A 295 22.22 7.32 19.46
N VAL A 296 21.18 6.49 19.57
CA VAL A 296 19.79 6.93 19.70
C VAL A 296 19.58 7.84 20.91
N ARG A 297 20.15 7.48 22.08
CA ARG A 297 20.07 8.34 23.27
C ARG A 297 20.87 9.63 23.13
N ALA A 298 21.98 9.63 22.40
CA ALA A 298 22.76 10.83 22.12
C ALA A 298 22.00 11.84 21.23
N ALA A 299 21.20 11.33 20.28
CA ALA A 299 20.25 12.13 19.50
C ALA A 299 19.02 12.63 20.31
N GLY A 300 18.86 12.18 21.56
CA GLY A 300 17.70 12.47 22.41
C GLY A 300 16.50 11.55 22.15
N GLY A 301 16.66 10.49 21.38
CA GLY A 301 15.66 9.44 21.22
C GLY A 301 15.53 8.56 22.47
N THR A 302 14.41 7.85 22.55
CA THR A 302 14.16 6.86 23.60
C THR A 302 14.65 5.48 23.18
N TRP A 303 15.09 4.69 24.16
CA TRP A 303 15.30 3.25 24.00
C TRP A 303 14.59 2.47 25.12
N ASN A 304 13.51 1.78 24.76
CA ASN A 304 12.67 0.98 25.64
C ASN A 304 13.39 -0.27 26.14
N LYS A 305 13.02 -0.72 27.34
CA LYS A 305 13.35 -2.04 27.87
C LYS A 305 12.19 -2.97 27.55
N VAL A 306 12.40 -3.86 26.60
CA VAL A 306 11.38 -4.80 26.12
C VAL A 306 11.84 -6.23 26.37
N THR A 307 10.91 -7.13 26.62
CA THR A 307 11.17 -8.57 26.72
C THR A 307 9.96 -9.31 26.16
N CYS A 308 10.12 -9.96 25.01
CA CYS A 308 9.02 -10.64 24.34
C CYS A 308 8.58 -11.88 25.14
N GLY A 309 7.27 -12.05 25.35
CA GLY A 309 6.71 -13.20 26.07
C GLY A 309 6.90 -14.54 25.34
N ASN A 310 7.12 -14.49 24.02
CA ASN A 310 7.51 -15.64 23.19
C ASN A 310 9.01 -15.99 23.25
N GLY A 311 9.84 -15.16 23.90
CA GLY A 311 11.30 -15.34 23.99
C GLY A 311 12.10 -14.99 22.73
N GLN A 312 11.50 -14.28 21.76
CA GLN A 312 12.24 -13.67 20.66
C GLN A 312 13.05 -12.44 21.11
N GLU A 313 14.02 -12.04 20.30
CA GLU A 313 14.69 -10.74 20.46
C GLU A 313 13.74 -9.62 19.99
N PRO A 314 13.60 -8.50 20.73
CA PRO A 314 12.76 -7.39 20.32
C PRO A 314 13.23 -6.74 19.01
N ALA A 315 12.30 -6.42 18.11
CA ALA A 315 12.60 -5.66 16.90
C ALA A 315 13.03 -4.22 17.25
N ARG A 316 13.92 -3.59 16.45
CA ARG A 316 14.38 -2.20 16.69
C ARG A 316 13.21 -1.24 16.93
N ARG A 317 12.13 -1.36 16.15
CA ARG A 317 10.98 -0.45 16.21
C ARG A 317 10.16 -0.54 17.51
N VAL A 318 10.24 -1.61 18.29
CA VAL A 318 9.65 -1.65 19.65
C VAL A 318 10.61 -1.14 20.73
N LEU A 319 11.90 -1.07 20.40
CA LEU A 319 12.94 -0.47 21.25
C LEU A 319 13.01 1.05 21.05
N THR A 320 12.84 1.56 19.83
CA THR A 320 12.91 2.99 19.54
C THR A 320 12.08 3.39 18.33
N SER A 321 11.54 4.61 18.36
CA SER A 321 10.97 5.30 17.19
C SER A 321 12.02 5.90 16.24
N SER A 322 13.31 5.80 16.59
CA SER A 322 14.41 6.23 15.72
C SER A 322 14.64 5.26 14.55
N ALA A 323 14.66 5.80 13.34
CA ALA A 323 14.95 5.07 12.11
C ALA A 323 16.42 5.27 11.67
N GLU A 324 17.05 4.19 11.22
CA GLU A 324 18.36 4.22 10.55
C GLU A 324 18.22 4.67 9.08
N PRO A 325 19.27 5.28 8.49
CA PRO A 325 19.31 5.53 7.05
C PRO A 325 19.15 4.22 6.26
N ASN A 326 18.57 4.32 5.06
CA ASN A 326 18.37 3.19 4.16
C ASN A 326 18.34 3.65 2.69
N GLU A 327 18.06 2.73 1.77
CA GLU A 327 18.08 2.97 0.31
C GLU A 327 17.04 4.02 -0.17
N VAL A 328 16.05 4.35 0.66
CA VAL A 328 15.01 5.36 0.39
C VAL A 328 15.23 6.60 1.26
N LEU A 329 15.47 6.41 2.55
CA LEU A 329 15.62 7.48 3.53
C LEU A 329 17.10 7.76 3.83
N THR A 330 17.63 8.83 3.24
CA THR A 330 19.08 9.15 3.24
C THR A 330 19.44 10.38 4.10
N VAL A 331 18.53 10.80 4.98
CA VAL A 331 18.75 11.91 5.92
C VAL A 331 19.62 11.50 7.12
N ASP A 332 20.21 12.48 7.80
CA ASP A 332 21.07 12.34 8.99
C ASP A 332 20.51 13.23 10.10
N HIS A 333 20.24 12.66 11.28
CA HIS A 333 19.66 13.33 12.46
C HIS A 333 18.49 14.29 12.19
N ALA A 334 17.61 13.96 11.24
CA ALA A 334 16.52 14.82 10.82
C ALA A 334 15.30 14.78 11.76
N ASP A 335 14.56 15.88 11.74
CA ASP A 335 13.19 16.00 12.22
C ASP A 335 12.22 15.28 11.28
N ALA A 336 11.02 14.95 11.76
CA ALA A 336 9.95 14.37 10.95
C ALA A 336 8.61 15.05 11.21
N MET A 337 7.96 15.54 10.15
CA MET A 337 6.69 16.26 10.22
C MET A 337 5.64 15.62 9.30
N PRO A 338 4.56 15.04 9.85
CA PRO A 338 3.42 14.57 9.05
C PRO A 338 2.49 15.73 8.65
N ILE A 339 2.16 15.79 7.36
CA ILE A 339 1.17 16.70 6.77
C ILE A 339 -0.03 15.85 6.35
N VAL A 340 -1.17 16.13 6.96
CA VAL A 340 -2.34 15.26 7.03
C VAL A 340 -3.45 15.93 6.24
N PHE A 341 -3.78 15.41 5.05
CA PHE A 341 -4.77 15.98 4.14
C PHE A 341 -6.15 15.35 4.35
N SER A 342 -7.22 16.05 3.95
CA SER A 342 -8.57 15.51 4.02
C SER A 342 -8.89 14.49 2.92
N TRP A 343 -8.17 14.57 1.80
CA TRP A 343 -8.30 13.77 0.57
C TRP A 343 -6.94 13.14 0.27
N PRO A 344 -6.90 11.95 -0.37
CA PRO A 344 -5.64 11.33 -0.77
C PRO A 344 -4.95 12.12 -1.87
N PHE A 345 -3.66 11.91 -2.06
CA PHE A 345 -2.90 12.54 -3.15
C PHE A 345 -2.29 11.52 -4.11
N LEU A 346 -1.95 12.01 -5.29
CA LEU A 346 -1.17 11.29 -6.29
C LEU A 346 0.30 11.29 -5.88
N PRO A 347 0.90 10.15 -5.46
CA PRO A 347 2.26 10.13 -4.95
C PRO A 347 3.30 10.68 -5.92
N SER A 348 3.11 10.51 -7.24
CA SER A 348 4.00 11.07 -8.29
C SER A 348 4.08 12.61 -8.30
N THR A 349 3.16 13.27 -7.59
CA THR A 349 3.08 14.72 -7.44
C THR A 349 3.56 15.21 -6.08
N LEU A 350 4.12 14.34 -5.22
CA LEU A 350 4.69 14.75 -3.93
C LEU A 350 6.20 14.98 -4.04
N ALA A 351 6.63 16.23 -4.02
CA ALA A 351 8.02 16.63 -3.88
C ALA A 351 8.24 17.49 -2.61
N PRO A 352 9.48 17.58 -2.09
CA PRO A 352 9.80 18.55 -1.04
C PRO A 352 9.52 20.00 -1.47
N THR A 353 9.62 20.31 -2.77
CA THR A 353 9.42 21.64 -3.37
C THR A 353 7.99 22.13 -3.33
N ASP A 354 7.00 21.24 -3.21
CA ASP A 354 5.60 21.59 -2.95
C ASP A 354 5.38 22.23 -1.57
N ILE A 355 6.33 22.09 -0.63
CA ILE A 355 6.07 22.29 0.79
C ILE A 355 6.94 23.43 1.34
N LEU A 356 6.27 24.47 1.84
CA LEU A 356 6.90 25.63 2.46
C LEU A 356 6.54 25.70 3.95
N ILE A 357 7.54 25.49 4.80
CA ILE A 357 7.40 25.59 6.26
C ILE A 357 7.89 26.97 6.69
N THR A 358 7.03 27.76 7.31
CA THR A 358 7.39 29.03 7.94
C THR A 358 7.59 28.80 9.44
N LEU A 359 8.75 29.17 9.96
CA LEU A 359 9.09 29.01 11.38
C LEU A 359 8.62 30.19 12.21
N ASN A 360 8.59 30.04 13.54
CA ASN A 360 8.16 31.06 14.50
C ASN A 360 9.02 32.35 14.50
N ASP A 361 10.24 32.32 13.96
CA ASP A 361 11.08 33.51 13.75
C ASP A 361 10.84 34.21 12.40
N GLY A 362 9.95 33.66 11.56
CA GLY A 362 9.63 34.14 10.22
C GLY A 362 10.56 33.65 9.11
N SER A 363 11.56 32.81 9.42
CA SER A 363 12.34 32.10 8.42
C SER A 363 11.49 31.04 7.69
N LYS A 364 11.98 30.60 6.53
CA LYS A 364 11.28 29.66 5.65
C LYS A 364 12.19 28.50 5.27
N VAL A 365 11.66 27.28 5.37
CA VAL A 365 12.36 26.02 5.12
C VAL A 365 11.57 25.20 4.10
N THR A 366 12.28 24.64 3.14
CA THR A 366 11.83 23.56 2.26
C THR A 366 12.40 22.26 2.82
N PRO A 367 11.61 21.17 2.96
CA PRO A 367 12.12 19.89 3.44
C PRO A 367 13.27 19.33 2.62
N ALA A 368 14.07 18.46 3.24
CA ALA A 368 15.13 17.72 2.55
C ALA A 368 14.57 16.47 1.84
N TYR A 369 13.52 15.85 2.39
CA TYR A 369 12.87 14.67 1.83
C TYR A 369 11.36 14.69 2.10
N ALA A 370 10.59 14.05 1.22
CA ALA A 370 9.15 13.88 1.31
C ALA A 370 8.77 12.48 0.84
N THR A 371 7.83 11.83 1.53
CA THR A 371 7.40 10.45 1.21
C THR A 371 5.98 10.19 1.69
N ILE A 372 5.36 9.13 1.16
CA ILE A 372 4.09 8.59 1.66
C ILE A 372 4.29 7.61 2.83
N MET A 373 5.50 7.05 3.00
CA MET A 373 5.74 6.07 4.06
C MET A 373 5.55 6.67 5.47
N PRO A 374 4.95 5.93 6.43
CA PRO A 374 4.43 4.56 6.30
C PRO A 374 3.02 4.42 5.69
N ASN A 375 2.29 5.51 5.47
CA ASN A 375 0.90 5.61 4.96
C ASN A 375 0.75 5.25 3.45
N PHE A 376 1.26 4.09 3.02
CA PHE A 376 1.36 3.72 1.61
C PHE A 376 0.26 2.79 1.09
N GLU A 377 -0.67 2.33 1.94
CA GLU A 377 -1.78 1.45 1.57
C GLU A 377 -2.71 2.13 0.54
N TYR A 378 -3.33 1.37 -0.36
CA TYR A 378 -4.07 1.96 -1.49
C TYR A 378 -5.44 2.55 -1.09
N ASN A 379 -6.00 2.12 0.04
CA ASN A 379 -7.14 2.71 0.77
C ASN A 379 -6.76 3.97 1.59
N GLU A 380 -5.50 4.38 1.57
CA GLU A 380 -4.95 5.51 2.32
C GLU A 380 -4.33 6.57 1.41
N ARG A 381 -3.06 6.96 1.65
CA ARG A 381 -2.30 8.01 0.95
C ARG A 381 -2.84 9.44 1.14
N GLN A 382 -3.43 9.74 2.30
CA GLN A 382 -3.78 11.10 2.74
C GLN A 382 -2.70 11.79 3.60
N VAL A 383 -1.60 11.11 3.96
CA VAL A 383 -0.50 11.72 4.75
C VAL A 383 0.81 11.72 3.98
N ALA A 384 1.40 12.90 3.83
CA ALA A 384 2.79 13.08 3.42
C ALA A 384 3.66 13.23 4.68
N VAL A 385 4.78 12.52 4.76
CA VAL A 385 5.77 12.69 5.82
C VAL A 385 6.98 13.38 5.23
N VAL A 386 7.39 14.50 5.83
CA VAL A 386 8.58 15.25 5.41
C VAL A 386 9.67 15.25 6.47
N PHE A 387 10.92 15.28 6.02
CA PHE A 387 12.11 15.25 6.86
C PHE A 387 13.06 16.40 6.54
N GLY A 388 13.75 16.90 7.57
CA GLY A 388 14.67 18.03 7.45
C GLY A 388 15.00 18.64 8.82
N GLU A 389 15.39 19.91 8.83
CA GLU A 389 15.68 20.70 10.02
C GLU A 389 14.57 21.73 10.19
N PHE A 390 13.63 21.54 11.12
CA PHE A 390 12.45 22.40 11.24
C PHE A 390 12.35 23.11 12.60
N GLY A 391 13.10 22.68 13.62
CA GLY A 391 13.01 23.31 14.93
C GLY A 391 14.01 22.80 15.95
N ASN A 392 13.62 22.90 17.21
CA ASN A 392 14.30 22.28 18.33
C ASN A 392 13.31 21.88 19.44
N ARG A 393 13.77 21.08 20.42
CA ARG A 393 12.92 20.63 21.54
C ARG A 393 12.50 21.73 22.54
N LEU A 394 12.88 23.00 22.36
CA LEU A 394 12.53 24.06 23.32
C LEU A 394 11.06 24.49 23.16
N ARG A 395 10.40 24.76 24.28
CA ARG A 395 9.03 25.29 24.30
C ARG A 395 8.97 26.72 23.76
N PRO A 396 7.83 27.16 23.20
CA PRO A 396 7.68 28.51 22.63
C PRO A 396 7.98 29.67 23.59
N ASP A 397 7.94 29.47 24.91
CA ASP A 397 8.30 30.46 25.94
C ASP A 397 9.78 30.44 26.34
N GLU A 398 10.56 29.46 25.88
CA GLU A 398 11.99 29.33 26.15
C GLU A 398 12.84 30.08 25.11
N ALA A 399 13.85 30.82 25.59
CA ALA A 399 14.70 31.64 24.73
C ALA A 399 15.50 30.78 23.73
N GLY A 400 15.34 31.07 22.43
CA GLY A 400 15.96 30.29 21.35
C GLY A 400 15.10 29.13 20.82
N SER A 401 13.84 29.00 21.25
CA SER A 401 12.90 28.06 20.62
C SER A 401 12.69 28.42 19.15
N ILE A 402 12.99 27.45 18.29
CA ILE A 402 12.65 27.46 16.88
C ILE A 402 11.68 26.29 16.64
N HIS A 403 10.59 26.53 15.95
CA HIS A 403 9.62 25.50 15.57
C HIS A 403 8.79 25.95 14.36
N PRO A 404 8.22 25.01 13.59
CA PRO A 404 7.20 25.32 12.59
C PRO A 404 6.06 26.13 13.20
N ALA A 405 5.69 27.22 12.54
CA ALA A 405 4.51 28.02 12.87
C ALA A 405 3.38 27.79 11.87
N GLN A 406 3.72 27.62 10.58
CA GLN A 406 2.75 27.38 9.52
C GLN A 406 3.36 26.56 8.38
N VAL A 407 2.54 25.72 7.75
CA VAL A 407 2.87 24.96 6.54
C VAL A 407 1.95 25.43 5.42
N GLU A 408 2.51 25.69 4.24
CA GLU A 408 1.81 26.09 3.02
C GLU A 408 2.22 25.15 1.88
N ILE A 409 1.25 24.69 1.10
CA ILE A 409 1.53 24.01 -0.18
C ILE A 409 1.69 25.07 -1.26
N VAL A 410 2.85 25.10 -1.90
CA VAL A 410 3.24 26.08 -2.91
C VAL A 410 3.35 25.44 -4.29
N ALA A 411 3.31 26.26 -5.34
CA ALA A 411 3.46 25.76 -6.71
C ALA A 411 4.94 25.60 -7.09
N ASP A 412 5.25 24.49 -7.74
CA ASP A 412 6.47 24.29 -8.52
C ASP A 412 6.13 23.85 -9.98
N ASP A 413 7.03 23.12 -10.64
CA ASP A 413 6.83 22.63 -12.02
C ASP A 413 5.91 21.39 -12.11
N ASN A 414 5.61 20.70 -11.00
CA ASN A 414 4.76 19.49 -10.91
C ASN A 414 3.93 19.50 -9.60
N PRO A 415 2.97 20.43 -9.45
CA PRO A 415 2.36 20.72 -8.16
C PRO A 415 1.53 19.55 -7.60
N LEU A 416 1.62 19.35 -6.29
CA LEU A 416 0.88 18.35 -5.53
C LEU A 416 -0.62 18.33 -5.86
N MET A 417 -1.12 17.15 -6.21
CA MET A 417 -2.52 16.90 -6.59
C MET A 417 -3.22 16.00 -5.58
N LEU A 418 -4.26 16.50 -4.92
CA LEU A 418 -5.20 15.67 -4.16
C LEU A 418 -6.26 15.08 -5.10
N VAL A 419 -6.90 13.97 -4.75
CA VAL A 419 -7.96 13.33 -5.54
C VAL A 419 -9.30 13.42 -4.79
N GLY A 420 -10.23 14.18 -5.37
CA GLY A 420 -11.60 14.29 -4.88
C GLY A 420 -12.61 13.45 -5.68
N PRO A 421 -13.91 13.55 -5.35
CA PRO A 421 -14.99 12.83 -6.05
C PRO A 421 -15.04 13.10 -7.56
N ASP A 422 -14.65 14.31 -7.99
CA ASP A 422 -14.62 14.74 -9.39
C ASP A 422 -13.24 14.56 -10.06
N GLY A 423 -12.28 13.91 -9.39
CA GLY A 423 -10.91 13.67 -9.86
C GLY A 423 -9.84 14.57 -9.21
N PRO A 424 -8.63 14.63 -9.80
CA PRO A 424 -7.51 15.39 -9.24
C PRO A 424 -7.74 16.91 -9.17
N VAL A 425 -7.35 17.51 -8.03
CA VAL A 425 -7.35 18.96 -7.76
C VAL A 425 -6.00 19.37 -7.19
N SER A 426 -5.52 20.57 -7.53
CA SER A 426 -4.24 21.05 -6.98
C SER A 426 -4.36 21.42 -5.50
N ALA A 427 -3.37 21.04 -4.71
CA ALA A 427 -3.22 21.38 -3.30
C ALA A 427 -2.63 22.79 -3.07
N VAL A 428 -2.15 23.47 -4.12
CA VAL A 428 -1.49 24.78 -4.02
C VAL A 428 -2.39 25.82 -3.36
N GLY A 429 -1.83 26.52 -2.36
CA GLY A 429 -2.53 27.52 -1.55
C GLY A 429 -3.30 26.94 -0.35
N LEU A 430 -3.28 25.62 -0.14
CA LEU A 430 -3.67 25.05 1.15
C LEU A 430 -2.61 25.38 2.20
N ALA A 431 -3.05 25.85 3.37
CA ALA A 431 -2.16 26.20 4.47
C ALA A 431 -2.74 25.79 5.83
N LYS A 432 -1.87 25.57 6.81
CA LYS A 432 -2.22 25.14 8.17
C LYS A 432 -1.22 25.64 9.20
N ASP A 433 -1.71 26.18 10.32
CA ASP A 433 -0.87 26.50 11.47
C ASP A 433 -0.38 25.21 12.14
N SER A 434 0.91 25.17 12.50
CA SER A 434 1.56 23.98 13.05
C SER A 434 1.43 23.90 14.57
N SER A 435 1.33 22.67 15.10
CA SER A 435 1.40 22.38 16.54
C SER A 435 2.81 21.97 16.96
N ASN A 436 3.20 22.35 18.19
CA ASN A 436 4.49 21.97 18.77
C ASN A 436 4.32 20.73 19.68
N PRO A 437 4.95 19.58 19.34
CA PRO A 437 4.80 18.31 20.06
C PRO A 437 5.42 18.35 21.47
N TYR A 438 6.28 19.33 21.79
CA TYR A 438 6.86 19.53 23.13
C TYR A 438 5.95 20.37 24.06
N VAL A 439 4.77 20.77 23.56
CA VAL A 439 3.71 21.47 24.31
C VAL A 439 2.49 20.56 24.48
N ALA A 440 2.00 19.96 23.41
CA ALA A 440 0.88 19.01 23.41
C ALA A 440 1.14 17.91 22.36
N GLY A 441 0.82 16.67 22.72
CA GLY A 441 0.94 15.52 21.81
C GLY A 441 -0.14 15.48 20.73
N PRO A 442 -0.27 14.35 20.03
CA PRO A 442 -1.09 14.22 18.85
C PRO A 442 -2.57 14.07 19.23
N ALA A 443 -3.43 14.27 18.23
CA ALA A 443 -4.89 14.26 18.36
C ALA A 443 -5.53 13.51 17.18
N LEU A 444 -6.78 13.08 17.32
CA LEU A 444 -7.59 12.69 16.17
C LEU A 444 -7.96 13.94 15.36
N VAL A 445 -7.94 13.82 14.04
CA VAL A 445 -8.43 14.87 13.13
C VAL A 445 -9.77 14.51 12.49
N ALA A 446 -10.07 13.22 12.37
CA ALA A 446 -11.35 12.72 11.90
C ALA A 446 -11.63 11.32 12.47
N ALA A 447 -12.90 10.91 12.39
CA ALA A 447 -13.32 9.54 12.63
C ALA A 447 -14.50 9.23 11.69
N LYS A 448 -14.42 8.16 10.90
CA LYS A 448 -15.43 7.83 9.86
C LYS A 448 -15.92 6.39 10.01
N LEU A 449 -17.24 6.23 10.09
CA LEU A 449 -17.92 4.94 10.24
C LEU A 449 -18.49 4.46 8.91
N THR A 450 -17.93 3.38 8.37
CA THR A 450 -18.34 2.72 7.11
C THR A 450 -18.79 1.27 7.36
N ARG A 451 -19.39 0.64 6.34
CA ARG A 451 -19.38 -0.84 6.29
C ARG A 451 -17.96 -1.30 5.97
N PHE A 452 -17.55 -2.41 6.57
CA PHE A 452 -16.20 -2.93 6.36
C PHE A 452 -16.00 -3.35 4.89
N SER A 453 -14.86 -2.99 4.31
CA SER A 453 -14.38 -3.50 3.02
C SER A 453 -12.88 -3.78 3.15
N THR A 454 -12.38 -4.73 2.36
CA THR A 454 -10.94 -5.00 2.20
C THR A 454 -10.42 -4.50 0.84
N GLU A 455 -11.10 -3.51 0.25
CA GLU A 455 -10.72 -2.93 -1.04
C GLU A 455 -9.68 -1.84 -0.80
N GLY A 456 -8.47 -2.06 -1.32
CA GLY A 456 -7.33 -1.14 -1.18
C GLY A 456 -6.40 -1.43 -0.01
N GLU A 457 -6.73 -2.39 0.86
CA GLU A 457 -5.81 -2.89 1.89
C GLU A 457 -4.53 -3.46 1.23
N GLY A 458 -3.40 -3.20 1.85
CA GLY A 458 -2.05 -3.49 1.35
C GLY A 458 -1.48 -2.38 0.46
N GLY A 459 -0.15 -2.41 0.33
CA GLY A 459 0.62 -1.53 -0.55
C GLY A 459 1.24 -2.25 -1.76
N PRO A 460 2.22 -1.60 -2.42
CA PRO A 460 3.01 -2.22 -3.49
C PRO A 460 3.80 -3.43 -2.94
N GLU A 461 3.85 -4.55 -3.69
CA GLU A 461 4.42 -5.84 -3.22
C GLU A 461 5.90 -5.77 -2.78
N LEU A 462 6.64 -4.73 -3.16
CA LEU A 462 8.02 -4.51 -2.73
C LEU A 462 8.13 -4.10 -1.25
N PHE A 463 7.05 -3.60 -0.65
CA PHE A 463 6.99 -3.21 0.75
C PHE A 463 6.48 -4.35 1.62
N GLY A 464 7.37 -4.86 2.48
CA GLY A 464 6.97 -5.70 3.60
C GLY A 464 6.41 -4.87 4.75
N GLY A 465 5.47 -5.45 5.48
CA GLY A 465 4.89 -4.91 6.71
C GLY A 465 4.20 -6.04 7.50
N PRO A 466 3.55 -5.75 8.63
CA PRO A 466 2.80 -6.72 9.42
C PRO A 466 1.44 -7.09 8.78
N PHE A 467 1.43 -7.30 7.45
CA PHE A 467 0.23 -7.56 6.66
C PHE A 467 -0.14 -9.05 6.61
N PRO A 468 -1.45 -9.39 6.55
CA PRO A 468 -2.59 -8.48 6.64
C PRO A 468 -2.91 -8.05 8.09
N ASN A 469 -3.18 -6.75 8.22
CA ASN A 469 -3.50 -5.96 9.44
C ASN A 469 -4.99 -5.60 9.54
N ASP A 470 -5.76 -5.83 8.47
CA ASP A 470 -7.16 -5.43 8.33
C ASP A 470 -8.12 -6.16 9.31
N GLY A 471 -9.28 -5.55 9.58
CA GLY A 471 -10.28 -6.11 10.48
C GLY A 471 -10.84 -7.49 10.11
N VAL A 472 -10.91 -7.86 8.83
CA VAL A 472 -11.31 -9.22 8.39
C VAL A 472 -10.18 -10.22 8.60
N ALA A 473 -8.91 -9.83 8.43
CA ALA A 473 -7.78 -10.68 8.79
C ALA A 473 -7.73 -10.98 10.30
N LEU A 474 -8.00 -9.98 11.14
CA LEU A 474 -7.96 -10.12 12.61
C LEU A 474 -9.22 -10.79 13.19
N TYR A 475 -10.41 -10.47 12.68
CA TYR A 475 -11.70 -10.82 13.31
C TYR A 475 -12.70 -11.53 12.38
N GLY A 476 -12.33 -11.79 11.12
CA GLY A 476 -13.14 -12.54 10.17
C GLY A 476 -14.56 -11.99 10.01
N SER A 477 -15.57 -12.84 10.18
CA SER A 477 -16.98 -12.46 9.99
C SER A 477 -17.55 -11.48 11.03
N GLN A 478 -16.77 -11.09 12.05
CA GLN A 478 -17.17 -10.06 13.02
C GLN A 478 -16.86 -8.65 12.53
N ALA A 479 -15.95 -8.48 11.57
CA ALA A 479 -15.68 -7.20 10.92
C ALA A 479 -16.79 -6.86 9.91
N LYS A 480 -17.89 -6.29 10.41
CA LYS A 480 -19.03 -5.85 9.59
C LYS A 480 -19.01 -4.35 9.33
N PHE A 481 -18.51 -3.58 10.28
CA PHE A 481 -18.36 -2.13 10.19
C PHE A 481 -16.96 -1.71 10.67
N ARG A 482 -16.46 -0.64 10.07
CA ARG A 482 -15.17 -0.01 10.36
C ARG A 482 -15.45 1.39 10.88
N LEU A 483 -14.96 1.72 12.07
CA LEU A 483 -14.79 3.11 12.48
C LEU A 483 -13.30 3.46 12.36
N ARG A 484 -12.90 3.96 11.19
CA ARG A 484 -11.52 4.40 10.94
C ARG A 484 -11.27 5.72 11.63
N LEU A 485 -10.32 5.72 12.55
CA LEU A 485 -9.79 6.90 13.21
C LEU A 485 -8.65 7.44 12.35
N TYR A 486 -8.58 8.76 12.23
CA TYR A 486 -7.51 9.41 11.48
C TYR A 486 -6.78 10.40 12.37
N THR A 487 -5.45 10.28 12.42
CA THR A 487 -4.60 10.93 13.42
C THR A 487 -3.88 12.17 12.87
N SER A 488 -3.49 13.08 13.75
CA SER A 488 -2.80 14.33 13.40
C SER A 488 -1.32 14.15 13.02
N GLY A 489 -0.84 12.90 12.98
CA GLY A 489 0.55 12.48 13.02
C GLY A 489 0.68 11.21 13.88
N GLY A 490 1.83 10.52 13.84
CA GLY A 490 1.97 9.18 14.41
C GLY A 490 1.49 9.07 15.86
N PHE A 491 0.76 8.00 16.17
CA PHE A 491 0.17 7.73 17.48
C PHE A 491 0.88 6.55 18.15
N SER A 492 1.47 6.76 19.33
CA SER A 492 2.00 5.68 20.15
C SER A 492 1.64 5.89 21.62
N PRO A 493 1.29 4.86 22.42
CA PRO A 493 0.95 5.03 23.83
C PRO A 493 2.10 5.54 24.73
N ASP A 494 3.35 5.46 24.26
CA ASP A 494 4.53 5.98 24.96
C ASP A 494 5.52 6.76 24.06
N GLY A 495 5.24 6.85 22.75
CA GLY A 495 6.08 7.48 21.72
C GLY A 495 7.15 6.55 21.12
N VAL A 496 7.07 5.25 21.40
CA VAL A 496 7.94 4.19 20.88
C VAL A 496 7.15 2.95 20.49
N ARG A 497 6.41 2.34 21.42
CA ARG A 497 5.72 1.06 21.19
C ARG A 497 4.49 1.25 20.30
N GLY A 498 4.11 0.21 19.57
CA GLY A 498 2.84 0.19 18.86
C GLY A 498 1.63 0.10 19.78
N VAL A 499 0.49 0.53 19.26
CA VAL A 499 -0.85 0.18 19.73
C VAL A 499 -1.10 -1.29 19.42
N ARG A 500 -1.79 -2.01 20.31
CA ARG A 500 -2.17 -3.41 20.05
C ARG A 500 -3.67 -3.56 19.75
N PRO A 501 -4.06 -4.57 18.94
CA PRO A 501 -5.45 -4.93 18.68
C PRO A 501 -6.35 -5.15 19.92
N ASP A 502 -5.76 -5.39 21.10
CA ASP A 502 -6.45 -5.61 22.37
C ASP A 502 -6.55 -4.37 23.28
N GLU A 503 -6.08 -3.19 22.85
CA GLU A 503 -5.96 -2.02 23.73
C GLU A 503 -7.12 -1.02 23.70
N PHE A 504 -8.23 -1.31 23.02
CA PHE A 504 -9.39 -0.41 22.97
C PHE A 504 -9.80 0.10 24.37
N GLU A 505 -9.93 -0.80 25.36
CA GLU A 505 -10.40 -0.47 26.72
C GLU A 505 -9.42 0.40 27.52
N HIS A 506 -8.19 0.56 27.03
CA HIS A 506 -7.11 1.35 27.63
C HIS A 506 -6.82 2.65 26.87
N LEU A 507 -7.43 2.86 25.71
CA LEU A 507 -7.14 3.98 24.81
C LEU A 507 -8.39 4.78 24.44
N PHE A 508 -9.52 4.11 24.23
CA PHE A 508 -10.70 4.69 23.61
C PHE A 508 -12.00 4.42 24.39
N ARG A 509 -13.01 5.25 24.12
CA ARG A 509 -14.43 4.99 24.42
C ARG A 509 -15.28 5.43 23.24
N LEU A 510 -16.44 4.81 23.04
CA LEU A 510 -17.44 5.29 22.08
C LEU A 510 -18.60 5.98 22.80
N HIS A 511 -19.10 7.06 22.22
CA HIS A 511 -20.32 7.73 22.66
C HIS A 511 -21.46 7.36 21.71
N ALA A 512 -22.52 6.76 22.24
CA ALA A 512 -23.68 6.35 21.48
C ALA A 512 -24.98 6.87 22.12
N THR A 513 -26.04 6.98 21.32
CA THR A 513 -27.39 7.22 21.84
C THR A 513 -27.93 5.89 22.38
N GLY A 514 -28.18 5.80 23.69
CA GLY A 514 -28.76 4.61 24.32
C GLY A 514 -30.23 4.36 23.97
N PRO A 515 -30.83 3.23 24.40
CA PRO A 515 -32.19 2.84 24.02
C PRO A 515 -33.26 3.89 24.40
N ASP A 516 -33.09 4.55 25.55
CA ASP A 516 -33.98 5.60 26.07
C ASP A 516 -33.70 7.00 25.47
N GLY A 517 -32.75 7.13 24.55
CA GLY A 517 -32.36 8.40 23.93
C GLY A 517 -31.29 9.22 24.69
N ASN A 518 -30.81 8.73 25.83
CA ASN A 518 -29.73 9.36 26.60
C ASN A 518 -28.35 9.10 25.96
N ASN A 519 -27.33 9.92 26.28
CA ASN A 519 -25.95 9.60 25.90
C ASN A 519 -25.43 8.41 26.74
N GLN A 520 -24.76 7.47 26.09
CA GLN A 520 -24.21 6.25 26.67
C GLN A 520 -22.76 6.10 26.24
N ILE A 521 -21.88 5.80 27.19
CA ILE A 521 -20.47 5.53 26.95
C ILE A 521 -20.29 4.01 26.84
N LEU A 522 -19.64 3.56 25.77
CA LEU A 522 -19.30 2.17 25.50
C LEU A 522 -17.79 2.04 25.63
N ALA A 523 -17.33 1.30 26.65
CA ALA A 523 -15.93 1.23 27.05
C ALA A 523 -15.34 -0.19 27.03
N GLU A 524 -16.17 -1.21 26.78
CA GLU A 524 -15.81 -2.63 26.92
C GLU A 524 -15.97 -3.36 25.57
N THR A 525 -15.00 -4.20 25.24
CA THR A 525 -14.92 -5.03 24.04
C THR A 525 -15.63 -6.37 24.23
N GLY A 526 -15.90 -7.08 23.14
CA GLY A 526 -16.45 -8.45 23.16
C GLY A 526 -17.90 -8.58 23.64
N MET A 527 -18.51 -7.51 24.14
CA MET A 527 -19.87 -7.47 24.71
C MET A 527 -20.90 -6.79 23.81
N ASP A 528 -22.15 -7.21 23.98
CA ASP A 528 -23.31 -6.65 23.29
C ASP A 528 -23.86 -5.42 24.02
N HIS A 529 -23.62 -4.25 23.45
CA HIS A 529 -24.15 -2.98 23.93
C HIS A 529 -25.51 -2.70 23.31
N SER A 530 -26.57 -2.76 24.12
CA SER A 530 -27.88 -2.25 23.72
C SER A 530 -27.83 -0.73 23.58
N VAL A 531 -28.21 -0.23 22.41
CA VAL A 531 -28.24 1.19 22.07
C VAL A 531 -29.54 1.52 21.33
N LYS A 532 -29.69 2.76 20.85
CA LYS A 532 -30.85 3.16 20.07
C LYS A 532 -30.98 2.30 18.80
N ASN A 533 -32.15 1.72 18.60
CA ASN A 533 -32.54 0.91 17.45
C ASN A 533 -31.81 -0.44 17.26
N GLY A 534 -31.08 -0.96 18.25
CA GLY A 534 -30.51 -2.30 18.18
C GLY A 534 -29.34 -2.54 19.15
N THR A 535 -28.50 -3.49 18.80
CA THR A 535 -27.28 -3.86 19.53
C THR A 535 -26.05 -3.63 18.67
N LEU A 536 -24.96 -3.15 19.28
CA LEU A 536 -23.63 -3.16 18.69
C LEU A 536 -22.59 -3.73 19.64
N ARG A 537 -21.49 -4.24 19.09
CA ARG A 537 -20.35 -4.81 19.81
C ARG A 537 -19.06 -4.22 19.27
N ILE A 538 -18.23 -3.75 20.18
CA ILE A 538 -16.84 -3.38 19.88
C ILE A 538 -16.03 -4.67 19.89
N VAL A 539 -15.38 -4.98 18.76
CA VAL A 539 -14.68 -6.26 18.56
C VAL A 539 -13.21 -6.15 18.99
N GLY A 540 -12.55 -5.06 18.60
CA GLY A 540 -11.14 -4.76 18.92
C GLY A 540 -10.60 -3.67 17.98
N LEU A 541 -9.27 -3.53 17.93
CA LEU A 541 -8.58 -2.61 17.01
C LEU A 541 -7.94 -3.36 15.82
N ALA A 542 -7.93 -2.75 14.65
CA ALA A 542 -7.24 -3.19 13.43
C ALA A 542 -6.60 -1.97 12.74
N GLU A 543 -6.02 -2.15 11.54
CA GLU A 543 -5.10 -1.17 10.93
C GLU A 543 -3.96 -0.86 11.90
N LEU A 544 -3.21 -1.92 12.20
CA LEU A 544 -2.08 -1.94 13.13
C LEU A 544 -1.10 -3.03 12.69
N GLY A 545 -1.54 -4.29 12.62
CA GLY A 545 -0.63 -5.38 12.29
C GLY A 545 -1.22 -6.76 12.51
N LEU A 546 -0.39 -7.79 12.32
CA LEU A 546 -0.80 -9.19 12.31
C LEU A 546 -1.65 -9.59 13.53
N ALA A 547 -2.65 -10.42 13.27
CA ALA A 547 -3.42 -11.10 14.30
C ALA A 547 -2.53 -11.97 15.21
N ALA A 548 -2.83 -11.99 16.52
CA ALA A 548 -2.16 -12.85 17.48
C ALA A 548 -2.24 -14.34 17.09
N GLY A 549 -1.08 -14.99 17.01
CA GLY A 549 -0.99 -16.38 16.58
C GLY A 549 0.42 -16.77 16.13
N GLY A 550 0.79 -18.04 16.40
CA GLY A 550 2.12 -18.55 16.08
C GLY A 550 3.20 -17.81 16.86
N ASP A 551 4.00 -17.01 16.17
CA ASP A 551 5.07 -16.20 16.77
C ASP A 551 4.59 -14.79 17.17
N VAL A 552 3.41 -14.34 16.71
CA VAL A 552 2.83 -13.02 17.05
C VAL A 552 2.11 -13.08 18.40
N VAL A 553 2.52 -12.22 19.33
CA VAL A 553 1.93 -12.06 20.67
C VAL A 553 1.62 -10.58 20.89
N TYR A 554 0.47 -10.29 21.50
CA TYR A 554 0.11 -8.94 21.93
C TYR A 554 0.78 -8.63 23.28
N ASP A 555 2.07 -8.31 23.22
CA ASP A 555 2.87 -7.81 24.34
C ASP A 555 3.73 -6.61 23.89
N ASP A 556 4.70 -6.18 24.69
CA ASP A 556 5.57 -5.04 24.36
C ASP A 556 6.48 -5.28 23.13
N CYS A 557 6.50 -6.50 22.56
CA CYS A 557 7.13 -6.81 21.28
C CYS A 557 6.17 -6.80 20.08
N TYR A 558 4.90 -6.40 20.26
CA TYR A 558 3.98 -6.24 19.16
C TYR A 558 4.49 -5.17 18.17
N VAL A 559 4.45 -5.54 16.88
CA VAL A 559 4.93 -4.72 15.77
C VAL A 559 3.72 -4.32 14.93
N GLU A 560 3.44 -3.02 14.95
CA GLU A 560 2.43 -2.41 14.08
C GLU A 560 3.04 -1.97 12.72
N ASP A 561 2.29 -1.25 11.90
CA ASP A 561 2.61 -0.64 10.59
C ASP A 561 3.11 0.81 10.74
N TRP A 562 2.65 1.48 11.79
CA TRP A 562 3.03 2.83 12.25
C TRP A 562 2.53 4.00 11.38
N ASP A 563 1.48 3.77 10.60
CA ASP A 563 0.79 4.81 9.85
C ASP A 563 -0.12 5.70 10.75
N ASN A 564 -1.05 6.40 10.12
CA ASN A 564 -1.88 7.42 10.74
C ASN A 564 -3.34 7.00 10.94
N TYR A 565 -3.65 5.72 10.77
CA TYR A 565 -5.00 5.16 10.85
C TYR A 565 -5.07 4.15 11.99
N ILE A 566 -6.26 4.04 12.59
CA ILE A 566 -6.57 2.99 13.57
C ILE A 566 -8.04 2.63 13.38
N ASP A 567 -8.34 1.36 13.13
CA ASP A 567 -9.70 0.89 12.95
C ASP A 567 -10.30 0.35 14.24
N ILE A 568 -11.40 0.94 14.70
CA ILE A 568 -12.27 0.26 15.68
C ILE A 568 -13.21 -0.67 14.91
N VAL A 569 -13.03 -1.97 15.08
CA VAL A 569 -13.81 -3.01 14.40
C VAL A 569 -15.13 -3.25 15.15
N LEU A 570 -16.24 -3.28 14.40
CA LEU A 570 -17.59 -3.24 14.95
C LEU A 570 -18.50 -4.33 14.34
N ASP A 571 -19.25 -5.01 15.21
CA ASP A 571 -20.29 -6.00 14.88
C ASP A 571 -21.66 -5.55 15.43
N GLY A 572 -22.76 -5.99 14.84
CA GLY A 572 -24.13 -5.72 15.30
C GLY A 572 -25.08 -5.23 14.21
N ASP A 573 -26.11 -4.49 14.62
CA ASP A 573 -27.14 -3.96 13.75
C ASP A 573 -26.71 -2.64 13.09
N GLU A 574 -26.91 -2.47 11.78
CA GLU A 574 -26.63 -1.19 11.10
C GLU A 574 -27.42 -0.02 11.71
N ALA A 575 -28.65 -0.28 12.18
CA ALA A 575 -29.47 0.72 12.85
C ALA A 575 -28.89 1.16 14.20
N ALA A 576 -28.15 0.28 14.88
CA ALA A 576 -27.41 0.57 16.10
C ALA A 576 -26.11 1.34 15.81
N MET A 577 -25.40 1.03 14.72
CA MET A 577 -24.21 1.77 14.28
C MET A 577 -24.49 3.26 14.07
N ARG A 578 -25.67 3.59 13.51
CA ARG A 578 -26.16 4.98 13.35
C ARG A 578 -26.47 5.72 14.67
N SER A 579 -26.34 5.06 15.82
CA SER A 579 -26.45 5.69 17.14
C SER A 579 -25.11 6.20 17.68
N ILE A 580 -23.97 5.78 17.10
CA ILE A 580 -22.63 6.28 17.45
C ILE A 580 -22.56 7.77 17.08
N THR A 581 -21.95 8.57 17.95
CA THR A 581 -21.87 10.03 17.83
C THR A 581 -20.44 10.56 17.89
N ALA A 582 -19.58 9.94 18.71
CA ALA A 582 -18.18 10.29 18.86
C ALA A 582 -17.34 9.09 19.30
N VAL A 583 -16.04 9.16 19.01
CA VAL A 583 -15.00 8.43 19.74
C VAL A 583 -14.35 9.39 20.74
N GLU A 584 -13.88 8.88 21.86
CA GLU A 584 -13.18 9.64 22.88
C GLU A 584 -11.84 8.98 23.18
N ILE A 585 -10.79 9.79 23.30
CA ILE A 585 -9.52 9.47 23.94
C ILE A 585 -9.57 10.10 25.34
N PRO A 586 -9.75 9.33 26.42
CA PRO A 586 -9.91 9.94 27.74
C PRO A 586 -8.58 10.44 28.34
N ALA A 587 -7.43 9.91 27.90
CA ALA A 587 -6.07 10.28 28.32
C ALA A 587 -5.89 10.54 29.84
N SER A 588 -6.60 9.78 30.67
CA SER A 588 -6.68 10.00 32.11
C SER A 588 -7.18 8.77 32.88
N GLY A 589 -6.83 8.69 34.17
CA GLY A 589 -7.21 7.55 35.02
C GLY A 589 -6.50 6.27 34.58
N SER A 590 -7.26 5.28 34.13
CA SER A 590 -6.75 4.03 33.55
C SER A 590 -6.51 4.09 32.04
N TYR A 591 -6.87 5.20 31.38
CA TYR A 591 -6.64 5.38 29.95
C TYR A 591 -5.29 6.03 29.69
N MET A 592 -4.49 5.41 28.82
CA MET A 592 -3.21 5.96 28.40
C MET A 592 -3.44 7.18 27.47
N PRO A 593 -2.59 8.22 27.53
CA PRO A 593 -2.50 9.19 26.46
C PRO A 593 -1.79 8.58 25.24
N PHE A 594 -1.86 9.27 24.11
CA PHE A 594 -0.96 9.03 22.97
C PHE A 594 0.16 10.07 22.96
N PHE A 595 1.27 9.74 22.32
CA PHE A 595 2.42 10.60 22.06
C PHE A 595 2.75 10.52 20.57
N ASN A 596 3.34 11.60 20.06
CA ASN A 596 4.08 11.52 18.79
C ASN A 596 5.32 10.63 19.02
N PRO A 597 5.89 10.02 17.97
CA PRO A 597 7.18 9.34 18.08
C PRO A 597 8.23 10.30 18.66
N GLY A 598 9.27 9.77 19.33
CA GLY A 598 10.13 10.59 20.18
C GLY A 598 9.51 10.95 21.55
N GLY A 599 8.51 10.18 22.01
CA GLY A 599 7.99 10.24 23.38
C GLY A 599 8.89 9.51 24.38
N PRO A 600 8.55 9.57 25.69
CA PRO A 600 9.44 9.14 26.78
C PRO A 600 9.65 7.63 26.87
N GLY A 601 8.78 6.83 26.25
CA GLY A 601 8.78 5.38 26.36
C GLY A 601 8.66 4.85 27.78
N ASN A 602 9.09 3.60 27.98
CA ASN A 602 9.14 2.93 29.27
C ASN A 602 10.48 3.11 30.02
N ASN A 603 11.49 3.73 29.38
CA ASN A 603 12.84 3.89 29.90
C ASN A 603 13.52 5.19 29.43
N PRO A 604 12.96 6.37 29.80
CA PRO A 604 13.48 7.68 29.38
C PRO A 604 14.88 7.97 29.92
N THR A 605 15.67 8.68 29.12
CA THR A 605 16.96 9.25 29.54
C THR A 605 16.70 10.47 30.45
N PRO A 606 17.36 10.60 31.62
CA PRO A 606 17.25 11.81 32.44
C PRO A 606 17.63 13.08 31.66
N ASP A 607 16.98 14.19 32.01
CA ASP A 607 17.20 15.54 31.45
C ASP A 607 16.95 15.69 29.94
N VAL A 608 16.54 14.64 29.22
CA VAL A 608 16.02 14.71 27.84
C VAL A 608 14.56 15.14 27.86
N ARG A 609 14.19 16.05 26.93
CA ARG A 609 12.79 16.44 26.71
C ARG A 609 12.20 15.59 25.59
N TYR A 610 11.11 14.93 25.90
CA TYR A 610 10.35 14.10 24.97
C TYR A 610 9.09 14.81 24.47
N THR A 611 8.46 14.28 23.43
CA THR A 611 7.14 14.74 23.01
C THR A 611 6.15 14.64 24.18
N ALA A 612 5.20 15.57 24.23
CA ALA A 612 4.19 15.66 25.27
C ALA A 612 3.07 14.63 25.02
N PRO A 613 2.33 14.23 26.06
CA PRO A 613 1.10 13.46 25.87
C PRO A 613 0.04 14.31 25.15
N GLY A 614 -0.76 13.65 24.32
CA GLY A 614 -1.99 14.17 23.75
C GLY A 614 -3.01 14.47 24.83
N ALA A 615 -3.82 15.51 24.61
CA ALA A 615 -4.86 15.90 25.55
C ALA A 615 -6.09 14.96 25.44
N PRO A 616 -6.93 14.86 26.50
CA PRO A 616 -8.24 14.24 26.39
C PRO A 616 -9.07 14.88 25.27
N GLN A 617 -9.67 14.05 24.42
CA GLN A 617 -10.37 14.50 23.21
C GLN A 617 -11.65 13.71 22.98
N VAL A 618 -12.71 14.39 22.54
CA VAL A 618 -13.90 13.77 21.94
C VAL A 618 -13.95 14.16 20.47
N GLN A 619 -13.82 13.19 19.57
CA GLN A 619 -13.84 13.37 18.12
C GLN A 619 -15.22 12.92 17.57
N PRO A 620 -16.02 13.83 16.98
CA PRO A 620 -17.27 13.46 16.32
C PRO A 620 -17.06 12.44 15.19
N VAL A 621 -18.01 11.52 15.03
CA VAL A 621 -17.99 10.48 13.99
C VAL A 621 -18.83 10.89 12.78
N THR A 622 -18.23 10.84 11.60
CA THR A 622 -18.93 10.94 10.32
C THR A 622 -19.56 9.59 9.97
N ILE A 623 -20.88 9.54 9.80
CA ILE A 623 -21.62 8.32 9.47
C ILE A 623 -21.66 8.13 7.94
N ALA A 624 -20.72 7.37 7.41
CA ALA A 624 -20.53 7.05 5.99
C ALA A 624 -21.08 5.65 5.63
N LEU A 625 -22.30 5.36 6.09
CA LEU A 625 -22.97 4.07 5.87
C LEU A 625 -23.81 4.03 4.59
N ASP A 626 -24.23 5.17 4.04
CA ASP A 626 -25.02 5.23 2.80
C ASP A 626 -24.15 5.56 1.58
N ASP A 627 -23.10 6.34 1.80
CA ASP A 627 -22.00 6.64 0.89
C ASP A 627 -20.71 6.48 1.72
N PRO A 628 -19.75 5.61 1.31
CA PRO A 628 -18.51 5.40 2.05
C PRO A 628 -17.58 6.62 2.02
N MET A 629 -17.81 7.59 1.13
CA MET A 629 -16.95 8.74 0.87
C MET A 629 -15.52 8.30 0.52
N THR A 630 -15.36 7.55 -0.55
CA THR A 630 -14.07 7.01 -1.02
C THR A 630 -13.80 7.34 -2.49
N VAL A 631 -12.53 7.32 -2.90
CA VAL A 631 -12.09 7.52 -4.30
C VAL A 631 -11.16 6.40 -4.78
N SER A 632 -11.12 6.18 -6.09
CA SER A 632 -10.14 5.31 -6.74
C SER A 632 -9.52 6.03 -7.93
N TYR A 633 -8.27 5.70 -8.26
CA TYR A 633 -7.50 6.28 -9.36
C TYR A 633 -6.41 5.29 -9.80
N GLY A 634 -6.07 5.24 -11.09
CA GLY A 634 -4.97 4.41 -11.61
C GLY A 634 -5.26 2.91 -11.66
N ASP A 635 -6.25 2.51 -12.48
CA ASP A 635 -6.61 1.09 -12.77
C ASP A 635 -5.54 0.34 -13.59
#